data_AF-A0A8T3Y574-F1
#
_entry.id   AF-A0A8T3Y574-F1
#
_cell.length_a   1.000
_cell.length_b   1.000
_cell.length_c   1.000
_cell.angle_alpha   90.00
_cell.angle_beta   90.00
_cell.angle_gamma   90.00
#
_symmetry.space_group_name_H-M   'P 1'
#
loop_
_entity.id
_entity.type
_entity.pdbx_description
1 polymer ?
#
loop_
_entity_poly.entity_id
_entity_poly.type
_entity_poly.pdbx_seq_one_letter_code
_entity_poly.pdbx_strand_id
1 'polypeptide(L)'
;MAGYGYSTKVEENMAKAVSQSLPISTKLSTQVCRFIKGMKVGAAKQALSDVILLKRAVPMHRYYKETAHKSGMAVGRFPIKASKHVLRVLESAEANAQFKGLSAADLVVHHAAAQQGPTTRGQGRTGGQAKRTHIEIVLAIMKRPEKKPDAKKAQAPVKHEAKK
;
A
#
# COMPACT_ATOMS: atom_id res chain seq x y z
N MET A 1 17.54 13.84 -16.13
CA MET A 1 16.20 13.23 -15.95
C MET A 1 15.52 13.92 -14.77
N ALA A 2 14.35 14.53 -14.98
CA ALA A 2 13.58 15.09 -13.86
C ALA A 2 13.19 13.95 -12.90
N GLY A 3 13.59 14.06 -11.64
CA GLY A 3 13.23 13.07 -10.62
C GLY A 3 11.73 13.12 -10.34
N TYR A 4 11.09 11.96 -10.22
CA TYR A 4 9.70 11.89 -9.75
C TYR A 4 9.65 12.29 -8.26
N GLY A 5 8.80 13.27 -7.94
CA GLY A 5 8.53 13.67 -6.56
C GLY A 5 7.60 12.66 -5.87
N TYR A 6 8.11 11.91 -4.90
CA TYR A 6 7.32 10.98 -4.10
C TYR A 6 6.52 11.74 -3.05
N SER A 7 5.32 11.25 -2.71
CA SER A 7 4.53 11.88 -1.64
C SER A 7 5.07 11.61 -0.22
N THR A 8 6.02 10.68 -0.09
CA THR A 8 6.70 10.37 1.16
C THR A 8 8.20 10.61 1.07
N LYS A 9 8.82 11.00 2.18
CA LYS A 9 10.28 11.04 2.31
C LYS A 9 10.84 9.63 2.13
N VAL A 10 11.79 9.48 1.21
CA VAL A 10 12.44 8.19 0.93
C VAL A 10 13.86 8.26 1.48
N GLU A 11 14.14 7.43 2.48
CA GLU A 11 15.47 7.24 3.06
C GLU A 11 16.28 6.20 2.25
N GLU A 12 17.58 6.10 2.50
CA GLU A 12 18.48 5.19 1.78
C GLU A 12 18.10 3.71 1.96
N ASN A 13 17.66 3.36 3.16
CA ASN A 13 17.27 2.01 3.58
C ASN A 13 15.89 1.58 3.06
N MET A 14 15.25 2.40 2.22
CA MET A 14 13.97 2.10 1.59
C MET A 14 14.14 1.80 0.11
N ALA A 15 13.36 0.86 -0.42
CA ALA A 15 13.28 0.62 -1.86
C ALA A 15 12.06 1.33 -2.44
N LYS A 16 12.21 1.94 -3.62
CA LYS A 16 11.14 2.71 -4.27
C LYS A 16 10.94 2.25 -5.70
N ALA A 17 9.69 2.25 -6.16
CA ALA A 17 9.35 2.06 -7.56
C ALA A 17 8.16 2.95 -7.93
N VAL A 18 8.19 3.47 -9.16
CA VAL A 18 7.14 4.30 -9.73
C VAL A 18 6.83 3.80 -11.14
N SER A 19 5.56 3.80 -11.48
CA SER A 19 5.11 3.64 -12.87
C SER A 19 4.21 4.80 -13.23
N GLN A 20 4.51 5.44 -14.36
CA GLN A 20 3.81 6.62 -14.81
C GLN A 20 2.83 6.32 -15.95
N SER A 21 1.73 7.07 -16.02
CA SER A 21 0.79 7.07 -17.15
C SER A 21 0.20 5.69 -17.48
N LEU A 22 -0.08 4.89 -16.44
CA LEU A 22 -0.70 3.57 -16.60
C LEU A 22 -2.16 3.70 -17.04
N PRO A 23 -2.66 2.87 -17.97
CA PRO A 23 -4.03 2.92 -18.49
C PRO A 23 -5.06 2.29 -17.53
N ILE A 24 -5.07 2.76 -16.29
CA ILE A 24 -5.91 2.25 -15.19
C ILE A 24 -6.68 3.38 -14.53
N SER A 25 -7.80 3.02 -13.87
CA SER A 25 -8.59 3.98 -13.13
C SER A 25 -7.90 4.38 -11.83
N THR A 26 -7.72 5.68 -11.62
CA THR A 26 -7.15 6.22 -10.37
C THR A 26 -8.00 5.82 -9.17
N LYS A 27 -9.33 5.94 -9.27
CA LYS A 27 -10.28 5.62 -8.18
C LYS A 27 -10.09 4.21 -7.62
N LEU A 28 -10.05 3.21 -8.52
CA LEU A 28 -9.85 1.82 -8.14
C LEU A 28 -8.42 1.57 -7.65
N SER A 29 -7.43 2.15 -8.33
CA SER A 29 -6.02 2.00 -7.96
C SER A 29 -5.74 2.56 -6.56
N THR A 30 -6.37 3.67 -6.16
CA THR A 30 -6.25 4.22 -4.81
C THR A 30 -6.76 3.24 -3.75
N GLN A 31 -7.84 2.51 -4.01
CA GLN A 31 -8.34 1.49 -3.07
C GLN A 31 -7.41 0.27 -3.01
N VAL A 32 -6.86 -0.15 -4.16
CA VAL A 32 -5.87 -1.24 -4.21
C VAL A 32 -4.59 -0.88 -3.46
N CYS A 33 -4.05 0.33 -3.68
CA CYS A 33 -2.88 0.81 -2.94
C CYS A 33 -3.14 0.87 -1.43
N ARG A 34 -4.31 1.35 -1.01
CA ARG A 34 -4.72 1.36 0.40
C ARG A 34 -4.84 -0.06 0.98
N PHE A 35 -5.33 -1.00 0.19
CA PHE A 35 -5.52 -2.39 0.60
C PHE A 35 -4.20 -3.11 0.88
N ILE A 36 -3.16 -2.88 0.08
CA ILE A 36 -1.84 -3.52 0.28
C ILE A 36 -0.93 -2.77 1.25
N LYS A 37 -1.27 -1.52 1.60
CA LYS A 37 -0.45 -0.69 2.49
C LYS A 37 -0.34 -1.34 3.87
N GLY A 38 0.89 -1.48 4.37
CA GLY A 38 1.20 -2.10 5.66
C GLY A 38 1.32 -3.63 5.63
N MET A 39 1.08 -4.28 4.49
CA MET A 39 1.31 -5.72 4.35
C MET A 39 2.79 -6.03 4.10
N LYS A 40 3.24 -7.21 4.54
CA LYS A 40 4.51 -7.78 4.08
C LYS A 40 4.47 -7.99 2.56
N VAL A 41 5.60 -7.81 1.88
CA VAL A 41 5.66 -7.91 0.40
C VAL A 41 5.11 -9.23 -0.13
N GLY A 42 5.48 -10.36 0.49
CA GLY A 42 4.95 -11.67 0.12
C GLY A 42 3.42 -11.79 0.25
N ALA A 43 2.87 -11.30 1.36
CA ALA A 43 1.43 -11.29 1.60
C ALA A 43 0.69 -10.33 0.65
N ALA A 44 1.29 -9.19 0.31
CA ALA A 44 0.75 -8.23 -0.65
C ALA A 44 0.68 -8.84 -2.06
N LYS A 45 1.73 -9.54 -2.50
CA LYS A 45 1.73 -10.26 -3.79
C LYS A 45 0.61 -11.30 -3.85
N GLN A 46 0.48 -12.13 -2.82
CA GLN A 46 -0.59 -13.12 -2.73
C GLN A 46 -1.98 -12.47 -2.75
N ALA A 47 -2.19 -11.41 -1.95
CA ALA A 47 -3.46 -10.71 -1.91
C ALA A 47 -3.84 -10.09 -3.27
N LEU A 48 -2.87 -9.54 -4.02
CA LEU A 48 -3.11 -9.02 -5.37
C LEU A 48 -3.45 -10.15 -6.35
N SER A 49 -2.76 -11.30 -6.27
CA SER A 49 -3.08 -12.48 -7.08
C SER A 49 -4.48 -13.03 -6.77
N ASP A 50 -4.89 -13.06 -5.51
CA ASP A 50 -6.24 -13.49 -5.11
C ASP A 50 -7.33 -12.55 -5.65
N VAL A 51 -7.05 -11.24 -5.71
CA VAL A 51 -7.96 -10.26 -6.33
C VAL A 51 -8.08 -10.50 -7.83
N ILE A 52 -6.98 -10.85 -8.50
CA ILE A 52 -6.97 -11.19 -9.93
C ILE A 52 -7.79 -12.45 -10.20
N LEU A 53 -7.70 -13.44 -9.30
CA LEU A 53 -8.46 -14.69 -9.34
C LEU A 53 -9.88 -14.58 -8.79
N LEU A 54 -10.35 -13.37 -8.45
CA LEU A 54 -11.68 -13.11 -7.89
C LEU A 54 -11.97 -13.82 -6.55
N LYS A 55 -10.93 -14.28 -5.84
CA LYS A 55 -11.05 -14.96 -4.55
C LYS A 55 -11.20 -13.97 -3.40
N ARG A 56 -10.49 -12.85 -3.47
CA ARG A 56 -10.46 -11.82 -2.41
C ARG A 56 -10.94 -10.48 -2.94
N ALA A 57 -11.96 -9.91 -2.31
CA ALA A 57 -12.49 -8.60 -2.69
C ALA A 57 -11.64 -7.47 -2.07
N VAL A 58 -11.48 -6.37 -2.80
CA VAL A 58 -10.86 -5.13 -2.30
C VAL A 58 -11.93 -4.26 -1.66
N PRO A 59 -11.80 -3.89 -0.38
CA PRO A 59 -12.72 -2.98 0.29
C PRO A 59 -12.73 -1.60 -0.37
N MET A 60 -13.92 -1.04 -0.57
CA MET A 60 -14.09 0.29 -1.15
C MET A 60 -14.39 1.32 -0.05
N HIS A 61 -13.43 2.18 0.29
CA HIS A 61 -13.60 3.16 1.37
C HIS A 61 -14.12 4.53 0.91
N ARG A 62 -13.68 5.01 -0.26
CA ARG A 62 -14.06 6.35 -0.77
C ARG A 62 -15.06 6.29 -1.93
N TYR A 63 -14.89 5.32 -2.83
CA TYR A 63 -15.66 5.20 -4.07
C TYR A 63 -16.64 4.02 -3.98
N TYR A 64 -17.50 4.06 -2.96
CA TYR A 64 -18.39 2.94 -2.60
C TYR A 64 -19.85 3.12 -3.02
N LYS A 65 -20.23 4.29 -3.55
CA LYS A 65 -21.60 4.52 -4.04
C LYS A 65 -21.98 3.50 -5.11
N GLU A 66 -23.21 3.01 -5.06
CA GLU A 66 -23.80 2.07 -6.04
C GLU A 66 -22.96 0.79 -6.25
N THR A 67 -22.20 0.39 -5.24
CA THR A 67 -21.35 -0.81 -5.30
C THR A 67 -21.95 -1.92 -4.46
N ALA A 68 -22.04 -3.11 -5.05
CA ALA A 68 -22.62 -4.27 -4.39
C ALA A 68 -21.85 -4.72 -3.14
N HIS A 69 -22.59 -5.31 -2.20
CA HIS A 69 -22.02 -5.95 -1.03
C HIS A 69 -21.25 -7.23 -1.39
N LYS A 70 -20.29 -7.62 -0.54
CA LYS A 70 -19.48 -8.83 -0.73
C LYS A 70 -19.42 -9.65 0.56
N SER A 71 -19.18 -10.95 0.44
CA SER A 71 -19.11 -11.82 1.62
C SER A 71 -18.03 -11.31 2.60
N GLY A 72 -18.40 -11.18 3.87
CA GLY A 72 -17.52 -10.70 4.93
C GLY A 72 -17.21 -9.19 4.91
N MET A 73 -17.83 -8.38 4.03
CA MET A 73 -17.63 -6.93 4.03
C MET A 73 -18.81 -6.15 3.46
N ALA A 74 -19.00 -4.92 3.96
CA ALA A 74 -20.04 -4.04 3.44
C ALA A 74 -19.86 -3.77 1.95
N VAL A 75 -18.81 -3.09 1.49
CA VAL A 75 -18.68 -2.76 0.05
C VAL A 75 -17.32 -3.20 -0.50
N GLY A 76 -17.33 -3.97 -1.59
CA GLY A 76 -16.11 -4.51 -2.19
C GLY A 76 -16.17 -4.72 -3.70
N ARG A 77 -15.01 -4.60 -4.37
CA ARG A 77 -14.86 -4.86 -5.82
C ARG A 77 -13.64 -5.73 -6.10
N PHE A 78 -13.58 -6.26 -7.32
CA PHE A 78 -12.42 -6.98 -7.85
C PHE A 78 -11.76 -6.19 -8.99
N PRO A 79 -10.86 -5.24 -8.69
CA PRO A 79 -10.24 -4.38 -9.69
C PRO A 79 -9.08 -5.09 -10.42
N ILE A 80 -9.39 -6.13 -11.22
CA ILE A 80 -8.42 -7.02 -11.89
C ILE A 80 -7.32 -6.24 -12.61
N LYS A 81 -7.69 -5.26 -13.45
CA LYS A 81 -6.73 -4.48 -14.25
C LYS A 81 -5.76 -3.68 -13.37
N ALA A 82 -6.28 -3.03 -12.32
CA ALA A 82 -5.45 -2.25 -11.41
C ALA A 82 -4.50 -3.17 -10.63
N SER A 83 -5.00 -4.30 -10.11
CA SER A 83 -4.18 -5.26 -9.37
C SER A 83 -3.03 -5.83 -10.19
N LYS A 84 -3.25 -6.15 -11.48
CA LYS A 84 -2.18 -6.60 -12.39
C LYS A 84 -1.05 -5.57 -12.53
N HIS A 85 -1.40 -4.29 -12.68
CA HIS A 85 -0.39 -3.24 -12.79
C HIS A 85 0.31 -2.96 -11.47
N VAL A 86 -0.42 -2.91 -10.35
CA VAL A 86 0.15 -2.72 -9.02
C VAL A 86 1.12 -3.86 -8.68
N LEU A 87 0.79 -5.10 -9.03
CA LEU A 87 1.66 -6.26 -8.81
C LEU A 87 3.02 -6.08 -9.52
N ARG A 88 3.01 -5.64 -10.78
CA ARG A 88 4.25 -5.37 -11.54
C ARG A 88 5.10 -4.26 -10.89
N VAL A 89 4.47 -3.21 -10.37
CA VAL A 89 5.20 -2.15 -9.66
C VAL A 89 5.79 -2.67 -8.35
N LEU A 90 5.07 -3.55 -7.65
CA LEU A 90 5.53 -4.16 -6.41
C LEU A 90 6.72 -5.10 -6.65
N GLU A 91 6.69 -5.92 -7.71
CA GLU A 91 7.81 -6.77 -8.14
C GLU A 91 9.03 -5.92 -8.51
N SER A 92 8.84 -4.80 -9.20
CA SER A 92 9.92 -3.86 -9.49
C SER A 92 10.50 -3.23 -8.21
N ALA A 93 9.66 -2.89 -7.22
CA ALA A 93 10.14 -2.38 -5.93
C ALA A 93 10.94 -3.43 -5.15
N GLU A 94 10.53 -4.70 -5.22
CA GLU A 94 11.24 -5.83 -4.61
C GLU A 94 12.59 -6.06 -5.27
N ALA A 95 12.66 -6.04 -6.61
CA ALA A 95 13.93 -6.13 -7.35
C ALA A 95 14.89 -4.99 -6.97
N ASN A 96 14.37 -3.76 -6.84
CA ASN A 96 15.17 -2.62 -6.37
C ASN A 96 15.64 -2.79 -4.92
N ALA A 97 14.88 -3.47 -4.08
CA ALA A 97 15.26 -3.77 -2.70
C ALA A 97 16.38 -4.82 -2.64
N GLN A 98 16.28 -5.86 -3.47
CA GLN A 98 17.31 -6.89 -3.63
C GLN A 98 18.63 -6.28 -4.12
N PHE A 99 18.56 -5.37 -5.10
CA PHE A 99 19.73 -4.64 -5.58
C PHE A 99 20.42 -3.81 -4.48
N LYS A 100 19.65 -3.30 -3.51
CA LYS A 100 20.16 -2.61 -2.32
C LYS A 100 20.66 -3.55 -1.21
N GLY A 101 20.59 -4.87 -1.39
CA GLY A 101 20.96 -5.85 -0.38
C GLY A 101 19.94 -5.99 0.77
N LEU A 102 18.71 -5.48 0.60
CA LEU A 102 17.66 -5.61 1.60
C LEU A 102 17.00 -7.01 1.52
N SER A 103 16.85 -7.69 2.66
CA SER A 103 16.16 -8.98 2.76
C SER A 103 14.68 -8.84 2.39
N ALA A 104 14.24 -9.52 1.33
CA ALA A 104 12.84 -9.48 0.86
C ALA A 104 11.83 -9.99 1.90
N ALA A 105 12.25 -10.82 2.86
CA ALA A 105 11.39 -11.41 3.87
C ALA A 105 10.90 -10.38 4.91
N ASP A 106 11.70 -9.35 5.18
CA ASP A 106 11.45 -8.36 6.22
C ASP A 106 10.84 -7.06 5.69
N LEU A 107 10.64 -6.98 4.37
CA LEU A 107 10.07 -5.81 3.72
C LEU A 107 8.56 -5.75 3.90
N VAL A 108 8.11 -4.53 4.23
CA VAL A 108 6.71 -4.15 4.32
C VAL A 108 6.44 -3.02 3.35
N VAL A 109 5.23 -3.00 2.78
CA VAL A 109 4.73 -1.90 1.96
C VAL A 109 4.48 -0.69 2.88
N HIS A 110 5.50 0.13 3.07
CA HIS A 110 5.43 1.32 3.91
C HIS A 110 4.50 2.37 3.31
N HIS A 111 4.66 2.61 2.02
CA HIS A 111 3.83 3.56 1.28
C HIS A 111 3.40 2.98 -0.06
N ALA A 112 2.14 3.22 -0.40
CA ALA A 112 1.58 2.91 -1.69
C ALA A 112 0.52 3.97 -2.01
N ALA A 113 0.65 4.62 -3.15
CA ALA A 113 -0.31 5.62 -3.59
C ALA A 113 -0.54 5.57 -5.10
N ALA A 114 -1.72 6.03 -5.49
CA ALA A 114 -2.10 6.21 -6.87
C ALA A 114 -2.54 7.66 -7.08
N GLN A 115 -1.92 8.33 -8.05
CA GLN A 115 -2.18 9.72 -8.41
C GLN A 115 -2.74 9.80 -9.84
N GLN A 116 -3.60 10.78 -10.09
CA GLN A 116 -4.13 10.99 -11.43
C GLN A 116 -3.00 11.43 -12.37
N GLY A 117 -2.93 10.80 -13.54
CA GLY A 117 -1.98 11.15 -14.60
C GLY A 117 -2.61 11.95 -15.73
N PRO A 118 -1.82 12.30 -16.75
CA PRO A 118 -2.26 13.13 -17.85
C PRO A 118 -3.43 12.45 -18.58
N THR A 119 -4.56 13.15 -18.65
CA THR A 119 -5.78 12.65 -19.27
C THR A 119 -5.89 13.26 -20.66
N THR A 120 -5.83 12.43 -21.69
CA THR A 120 -6.10 12.87 -23.07
C THR A 120 -7.59 12.70 -23.35
N ARG A 121 -8.22 13.75 -23.86
CA ARG A 121 -9.60 13.71 -24.36
C ARG A 121 -9.56 13.44 -25.86
N GLY A 122 -10.38 12.49 -26.32
CA GLY A 122 -10.56 12.28 -27.76
C GLY A 122 -11.19 13.51 -28.43
N GLN A 123 -10.85 13.74 -29.69
CA GLN A 123 -11.41 14.84 -30.47
C GLN A 123 -12.89 14.56 -30.81
N GLY A 124 -13.72 15.61 -30.87
CA GLY A 124 -15.14 15.51 -31.22
C GLY A 124 -16.11 15.39 -30.03
N ARG A 125 -17.42 15.48 -30.32
CA ARG A 125 -18.50 15.54 -29.31
C ARG A 125 -18.61 14.27 -28.45
N THR A 126 -18.29 13.11 -29.03
CA THR A 126 -18.37 11.78 -28.40
C THR A 126 -17.04 11.29 -27.82
N GLY A 127 -15.97 12.09 -27.93
CA GLY A 127 -14.62 11.70 -27.50
C GLY A 127 -14.53 11.47 -25.98
N GLY A 128 -14.30 10.21 -25.59
CA GLY A 128 -14.08 9.81 -24.19
C GLY A 128 -12.74 10.30 -23.62
N GLN A 129 -12.60 10.24 -22.30
CA GLN A 129 -11.36 10.57 -21.59
C GLN A 129 -10.57 9.30 -21.22
N ALA A 130 -9.34 9.20 -21.70
CA ALA A 130 -8.43 8.12 -21.35
C ALA A 130 -7.91 8.30 -19.92
N LYS A 131 -8.31 7.41 -19.01
CA LYS A 131 -7.86 7.44 -17.62
C LYS A 131 -6.41 6.97 -17.54
N ARG A 132 -5.54 7.84 -17.03
CA ARG A 132 -4.14 7.55 -16.74
C ARG A 132 -3.85 7.75 -15.26
N THR A 133 -3.00 6.90 -14.70
CA THR A 133 -2.66 6.92 -13.27
C THR A 133 -1.16 6.69 -13.09
N HIS A 134 -0.56 7.44 -12.18
CA HIS A 134 0.78 7.19 -11.66
C HIS A 134 0.64 6.33 -10.40
N ILE A 135 1.44 5.28 -10.27
CA ILE A 135 1.52 4.47 -9.05
C ILE A 135 2.93 4.64 -8.47
N GLU A 136 2.99 4.89 -7.18
CA GLU A 136 4.22 4.87 -6.39
C GLU A 136 4.11 3.82 -5.28
N ILE A 137 5.19 3.06 -5.07
CA ILE A 137 5.33 2.09 -3.99
C ILE A 137 6.69 2.30 -3.34
N VAL A 138 6.71 2.36 -2.01
CA VAL A 138 7.92 2.40 -1.20
C VAL A 138 7.87 1.26 -0.19
N LEU A 139 8.93 0.45 -0.20
CA LEU A 139 9.17 -0.64 0.72
C LEU A 139 10.15 -0.19 1.79
N ALA A 140 9.90 -0.58 3.03
CA ALA A 140 10.81 -0.36 4.14
C ALA A 140 10.93 -1.63 4.97
N ILE A 141 12.05 -1.77 5.68
CA ILE A 141 12.18 -2.76 6.74
C ILE A 141 11.19 -2.40 7.84
N MET A 142 10.46 -3.40 8.34
CA MET A 142 9.57 -3.22 9.47
C MET A 142 10.37 -2.81 10.71
N LYS A 143 10.38 -1.51 11.06
CA LYS A 143 10.81 -1.08 12.39
C LYS A 143 9.80 -1.65 13.39
N ARG A 144 10.15 -2.74 14.08
CA ARG A 144 9.44 -3.10 15.32
C ARG A 144 9.52 -1.86 16.22
N PRO A 145 8.40 -1.33 16.72
CA PRO A 145 8.50 -0.32 17.75
C PRO A 145 9.24 -0.96 18.92
N GLU A 146 10.41 -0.43 19.26
CA GLU A 146 11.06 -0.76 20.52
C GLU A 146 10.04 -0.43 21.62
N LYS A 147 9.66 -1.44 22.40
CA LYS A 147 8.81 -1.23 23.58
C LYS A 147 9.60 -0.28 24.48
N LYS A 148 9.11 0.94 24.68
CA LYS A 148 9.62 1.79 25.76
C LYS A 148 9.49 0.98 27.05
N PRO A 149 10.54 0.82 27.87
CA PRO A 149 10.43 0.09 29.12
C PRO A 149 9.35 0.75 29.99
N ASP A 150 8.40 -0.05 30.46
CA ASP A 150 7.30 0.41 31.31
C ASP A 150 7.85 1.02 32.60
N ALA A 151 7.97 2.35 32.65
CA ALA A 151 8.42 3.10 33.82
C ALA A 151 7.36 3.17 34.95
N LYS A 152 6.61 2.08 35.19
CA LYS A 152 5.57 1.99 36.23
C LYS A 152 5.50 0.60 36.88
N LYS A 153 6.61 0.10 37.43
CA LYS A 153 6.62 -0.93 38.50
C LYS A 153 7.82 -0.71 39.44
N ALA A 154 7.91 0.46 40.05
CA ALA A 154 8.82 0.72 41.17
C ALA A 154 8.14 1.66 42.14
N GLN A 155 7.20 1.12 42.93
CA GLN A 155 6.74 1.66 44.21
C GLN A 155 5.78 0.64 44.82
N ALA A 156 6.34 -0.39 45.47
CA ALA A 156 5.64 -1.07 46.55
C ALA A 156 6.13 -0.41 47.84
N PRO A 157 5.27 0.26 48.64
CA PRO A 157 5.69 0.72 49.95
C PRO A 157 5.85 -0.49 50.88
N VAL A 158 7.02 -0.56 51.50
CA VAL A 158 7.41 -1.53 52.52
C VAL A 158 6.46 -1.43 53.71
N LYS A 159 5.89 -2.55 54.15
CA LYS A 159 5.15 -2.65 55.42
C LYS A 159 6.14 -2.38 56.55
N HIS A 160 5.97 -1.30 57.31
CA HIS A 160 6.68 -1.14 58.57
C HIS A 160 6.04 -2.03 59.63
N GLU A 161 6.79 -3.05 60.05
CA GLU A 161 6.56 -3.76 61.30
C GLU A 161 6.83 -2.80 62.47
N ALA A 162 5.77 -2.42 63.19
CA ALA A 162 5.91 -1.79 64.51
C ALA A 162 5.83 -2.90 65.56
N LYS A 163 6.99 -3.27 66.13
CA LYS A 163 7.09 -3.96 67.42
C LYS A 163 6.89 -2.94 68.54
N LYS A 164 5.82 -3.06 69.34
CA LYS A 164 5.86 -3.12 70.81
C LYS A 164 4.48 -3.42 71.37
#